data_AF-A0A8J7DP85-F1
#
_entry.id   AF-A0A8J7DP85-F1
#
_cell.length_a   1.000
_cell.length_b   1.000
_cell.length_c   1.000
_cell.angle_alpha   90.00
_cell.angle_beta   90.00
_cell.angle_gamma   90.00
#
_symmetry.space_group_name_H-M   'P 1'
#
loop_
_entity.id
_entity.type
_entity.pdbx_description
1 polymer ?
#
loop_
_entity_poly.entity_id
_entity_poly.type
_entity_poly.pdbx_seq_one_letter_code
_entity_poly.pdbx_strand_id
1 'polypeptide(L)'
;MYAVNKTQEQYPWWAGNARFIDLSNTFIVAHVAQAALIMLWAGAFTLFELAVYSPDLPMYSQGLILLPHLVTQGWGLNSGGVIQDTFPLFAIGVIHIVAAGVLAGGAYFHRTRLAPSLAKESGRAAKFHFEWDDPKQLGLILGHHLVFLGLGALLLVIKAMAYGGLYDANIGEVRLVTDPTLDVGTLFSYRTHLFDVNNLEDLVGGHIYVAVLLVLGGAWHILVPPFNWVRQRFLFSGDGILAYSLFGIAIAGFAASYYCGFNTLAYPTEFYGPPLALKSAFLPSFYDPSGAMASGYSSRTWLANAHFYLAFFFVQGGLWHYQRAMGFDLSKAFANWQQNITAVSDNPVLTYQNLVHPDPKPLLQVRYEAPQIEPLPLLAMEQAFTDFIYRPSQGLEQPSLATASGVRTTLYQTTYQPHKRTFYHPPEADKGKAMFGYGGRTPASLYEQPKRSQADRKYPTPIGAVVYEPSQNHANSAQTPHAEAVVSSNGASAGTG
;
A
#
# COMPACT_ATOMS: atom_id res chain seq x y z
N MET A 1 8.11 -17.03 10.77
CA MET A 1 7.21 -17.65 9.77
C MET A 1 6.96 -19.11 10.15
N TYR A 2 5.92 -19.75 9.59
CA TYR A 2 5.89 -21.21 9.49
C TYR A 2 7.25 -21.67 8.97
N ALA A 3 8.05 -22.23 9.87
CA ALA A 3 9.32 -22.85 9.58
C ALA A 3 9.04 -24.19 8.90
N VAL A 4 8.47 -24.15 7.70
CA VAL A 4 8.61 -25.25 6.77
C VAL A 4 10.01 -25.08 6.18
N ASN A 5 10.92 -25.89 6.74
CA ASN A 5 12.33 -26.06 6.44
C ASN A 5 13.36 -25.12 7.09
N LYS A 6 14.31 -25.79 7.75
CA LYS A 6 15.35 -25.32 8.66
C LYS A 6 16.54 -24.59 8.00
N THR A 7 16.40 -23.96 6.84
CA THR A 7 17.49 -23.13 6.30
C THR A 7 16.94 -21.87 5.64
N GLN A 8 17.47 -20.72 6.07
CA GLN A 8 17.26 -19.36 5.57
C GLN A 8 17.54 -19.22 4.04
N GLU A 9 18.04 -20.27 3.41
CA GLU A 9 18.39 -20.41 1.98
C GLU A 9 17.22 -20.70 1.04
N GLN A 10 15.99 -20.90 1.53
CA GLN A 10 14.85 -21.30 0.66
C GLN A 10 14.07 -20.15 0.01
N TYR A 11 14.33 -18.87 0.34
CA TYR A 11 13.63 -17.76 -0.32
C TYR A 11 14.25 -17.46 -1.69
N PRO A 12 13.47 -17.48 -2.78
CA PRO A 12 13.94 -17.06 -4.10
C PRO A 12 14.26 -15.56 -4.12
N TRP A 13 15.01 -15.10 -5.13
CA TRP A 13 15.51 -13.73 -5.20
C TRP A 13 14.42 -12.65 -5.15
N TRP A 14 13.24 -12.92 -5.71
CA TRP A 14 12.09 -12.01 -5.67
C TRP A 14 11.45 -11.87 -4.28
N ALA A 15 11.78 -12.77 -3.34
CA ALA A 15 11.44 -12.69 -1.92
C ALA A 15 12.68 -12.44 -1.05
N GLY A 16 13.75 -11.87 -1.63
CA GLY A 16 15.07 -11.79 -0.99
C GLY A 16 15.08 -11.12 0.39
N ASN A 17 14.20 -10.14 0.63
CA ASN A 17 14.14 -9.45 1.92
C ASN A 17 13.65 -10.35 3.07
N ALA A 18 12.90 -11.42 2.76
CA ALA A 18 12.50 -12.39 3.77
C ALA A 18 13.71 -13.15 4.37
N ARG A 19 14.86 -13.15 3.70
CA ARG A 19 16.08 -13.81 4.18
C ARG A 19 16.68 -13.16 5.42
N PHE A 20 16.33 -11.91 5.76
CA PHE A 20 16.91 -11.24 6.94
C PHE A 20 15.90 -10.99 8.06
N ILE A 21 14.76 -11.69 8.07
CA ILE A 21 13.73 -11.58 9.12
C ILE A 21 14.31 -11.81 10.52
N ASP A 22 15.20 -12.80 10.69
CA ASP A 22 15.80 -13.16 11.97
C ASP A 22 17.17 -12.47 12.21
N LEU A 23 17.56 -11.55 11.32
CA LEU A 23 18.82 -10.82 11.39
C LEU A 23 18.57 -9.40 11.89
N SER A 24 18.39 -9.27 13.22
CA SER A 24 18.03 -8.01 13.91
C SER A 24 18.80 -6.76 13.44
N ASN A 25 20.12 -6.82 13.26
CA ASN A 25 20.88 -5.65 12.76
C ASN A 25 20.62 -5.39 11.28
N THR A 26 20.57 -6.44 10.45
CA THR A 26 20.27 -6.29 9.01
C THR A 26 18.86 -5.74 8.80
N PHE A 27 17.92 -6.11 9.65
CA PHE A 27 16.57 -5.55 9.71
C PHE A 27 16.62 -4.03 10.01
N ILE A 28 17.39 -3.60 11.01
CA ILE A 28 17.60 -2.18 11.32
C ILE A 28 18.20 -1.43 10.12
N VAL A 29 19.25 -1.99 9.50
CA VAL A 29 19.88 -1.40 8.30
C VAL A 29 18.87 -1.14 7.19
N ALA A 30 18.00 -2.12 6.89
CA ALA A 30 16.99 -1.98 5.85
C ALA A 30 16.00 -0.84 6.14
N HIS A 31 15.54 -0.72 7.40
CA HIS A 31 14.57 0.31 7.80
C HIS A 31 15.21 1.70 7.86
N VAL A 32 16.44 1.82 8.35
CA VAL A 32 17.17 3.10 8.36
C VAL A 32 17.48 3.55 6.93
N ALA A 33 17.83 2.62 6.03
CA ALA A 33 18.02 2.93 4.61
C ALA A 33 16.72 3.41 3.95
N GLN A 34 15.58 2.77 4.26
CA GLN A 34 14.27 3.25 3.78
C GLN A 34 13.93 4.65 4.33
N ALA A 35 14.21 4.91 5.61
CA ALA A 35 14.04 6.25 6.18
C ALA A 35 14.92 7.30 5.48
N ALA A 36 16.15 6.93 5.11
CA ALA A 36 17.03 7.78 4.32
C ALA A 36 16.44 8.09 2.93
N LEU A 37 15.84 7.12 2.26
CA LEU A 37 15.16 7.34 0.97
C LEU A 37 13.96 8.27 1.10
N ILE A 38 13.18 8.15 2.18
CA ILE A 38 12.04 9.04 2.45
C ILE A 38 12.53 10.48 2.68
N MET A 39 13.58 10.67 3.49
CA MET A 39 14.17 11.99 3.73
C MET A 39 14.78 12.58 2.45
N LEU A 40 15.46 11.75 1.64
CA LEU A 40 16.02 12.17 0.36
C LEU A 40 14.91 12.62 -0.60
N TRP A 41 13.82 11.84 -0.70
CA TRP A 41 12.68 12.18 -1.54
C TRP A 41 12.04 13.49 -1.09
N ALA A 42 11.77 13.66 0.21
CA ALA A 42 11.19 14.88 0.75
C ALA A 42 12.06 16.10 0.42
N GLY A 43 13.37 16.03 0.68
CA GLY A 43 14.28 17.14 0.38
C GLY A 43 14.41 17.42 -1.12
N ALA A 44 14.63 16.39 -1.93
CA ALA A 44 14.87 16.53 -3.36
C ALA A 44 13.61 17.03 -4.10
N PHE A 45 12.43 16.50 -3.77
CA PHE A 45 11.19 16.94 -4.39
C PHE A 45 10.77 18.33 -3.91
N THR A 46 11.04 18.72 -2.65
CA THR A 46 10.80 20.11 -2.21
C THR A 46 11.66 21.10 -3.01
N LEU A 47 12.95 20.80 -3.21
CA LEU A 47 13.84 21.65 -4.00
C LEU A 47 13.49 21.65 -5.49
N PHE A 48 13.08 20.50 -6.03
CA PHE A 48 12.58 20.39 -7.39
C PHE A 48 11.31 21.22 -7.60
N GLU A 49 10.32 21.08 -6.73
CA GLU A 49 9.08 21.87 -6.77
C GLU A 49 9.38 23.36 -6.67
N LEU A 50 10.30 23.77 -5.78
CA LEU A 50 10.69 25.17 -5.66
C LEU A 50 11.37 25.72 -6.91
N ALA A 51 12.13 24.89 -7.64
CA ALA A 51 12.80 25.28 -8.87
C ALA A 51 11.84 25.47 -10.06
N VAL A 52 10.68 24.80 -10.05
CA VAL A 52 9.67 24.89 -11.12
C VAL A 52 8.45 25.74 -10.73
N TYR A 53 8.36 26.17 -9.47
CA TYR A 53 7.28 26.99 -8.95
C TYR A 53 7.24 28.36 -9.65
N SER A 54 6.07 28.74 -10.14
CA SER A 54 5.76 30.07 -10.63
C SER A 54 4.69 30.74 -9.77
N PRO A 55 4.90 31.99 -9.29
CA PRO A 55 3.88 32.75 -8.57
C PRO A 55 2.74 33.24 -9.48
N ASP A 56 2.92 33.21 -10.81
CA ASP A 56 1.93 33.72 -11.77
C ASP A 56 0.74 32.76 -11.97
N LEU A 57 0.85 31.52 -11.48
CA LEU A 57 -0.17 30.47 -11.63
C LEU A 57 -0.68 30.01 -10.27
N PRO A 58 -1.95 29.56 -10.17
CA PRO A 58 -2.45 28.94 -8.95
C PRO A 58 -1.60 27.73 -8.55
N MET A 59 -1.24 27.63 -7.27
CA MET A 59 -0.32 26.59 -6.78
C MET A 59 -0.79 25.17 -7.11
N TYR A 60 -2.09 24.91 -6.95
CA TYR A 60 -2.70 23.61 -7.20
C TYR A 60 -2.66 23.16 -8.67
N SER A 61 -2.40 24.07 -9.61
CA SER A 61 -2.42 23.79 -11.05
C SER A 61 -1.04 23.37 -11.61
N GLN A 62 0.01 23.51 -10.80
CA GLN A 62 1.40 23.34 -11.23
C GLN A 62 1.96 21.94 -10.91
N GLY A 63 1.14 21.03 -10.37
CA GLY A 63 1.57 19.67 -10.00
C GLY A 63 2.46 19.62 -8.74
N LEU A 64 2.30 20.60 -7.84
CA LEU A 64 3.08 20.72 -6.61
C LEU A 64 2.38 19.95 -5.49
N ILE A 65 3.10 19.11 -4.74
CA ILE A 65 2.54 18.33 -3.64
C ILE A 65 3.21 18.63 -2.30
N LEU A 66 4.48 19.06 -2.27
CA LEU A 66 5.21 19.33 -1.03
C LEU A 66 5.13 20.81 -0.62
N LEU A 67 5.27 21.75 -1.55
CA LEU A 67 5.16 23.17 -1.24
C LEU A 67 3.80 23.52 -0.60
N PRO A 68 2.64 23.03 -1.10
CA PRO A 68 1.35 23.20 -0.43
C PRO A 68 1.37 22.78 1.05
N HIS A 69 2.04 21.67 1.41
CA HIS A 69 2.11 21.21 2.80
C HIS A 69 2.93 22.14 3.68
N LEU A 70 4.01 22.72 3.15
CA LEU A 70 4.84 23.66 3.89
C LEU A 70 4.13 25.00 4.10
N VAL A 71 3.48 25.53 3.07
CA VAL A 71 2.75 26.80 3.20
C VAL A 71 1.50 26.67 4.07
N THR A 72 0.85 25.50 4.09
CA THR A 72 -0.24 25.22 5.04
C THR A 72 0.23 25.34 6.50
N GLN A 73 1.49 24.99 6.78
CA GLN A 73 2.10 25.20 8.10
C GLN A 73 2.56 26.65 8.35
N GLY A 74 2.29 27.57 7.42
CA GLY A 74 2.65 28.98 7.50
C GLY A 74 4.09 29.31 7.12
N TRP A 75 4.84 28.39 6.50
CA TRP A 75 6.22 28.67 6.08
C TRP A 75 6.25 29.55 4.83
N GLY A 76 6.96 30.68 4.89
CA GLY A 76 7.20 31.55 3.73
C GLY A 76 6.02 32.40 3.26
N LEU A 77 4.87 32.32 3.95
CA LEU A 77 3.67 33.10 3.64
C LEU A 77 3.68 34.47 4.31
N ASN A 78 3.06 35.45 3.64
CA ASN A 78 2.69 36.73 4.22
C ASN A 78 1.24 36.72 4.76
N SER A 79 0.79 37.86 5.29
CA SER A 79 -0.59 38.05 5.76
C SER A 79 -1.65 37.74 4.71
N GLY A 80 -1.36 37.87 3.41
CA GLY A 80 -2.33 37.59 2.34
C GLY A 80 -2.29 36.18 1.76
N GLY A 81 -1.61 35.21 2.40
CA GLY A 81 -1.53 33.83 1.92
C GLY A 81 -0.68 33.64 0.66
N VAL A 82 0.17 34.61 0.32
CA VAL A 82 1.10 34.55 -0.83
C VAL A 82 2.49 34.22 -0.33
N ILE A 83 3.23 33.38 -1.07
CA ILE A 83 4.65 33.11 -0.80
C ILE A 83 5.44 34.41 -1.01
N GLN A 84 5.98 34.95 0.08
CA GLN A 84 6.83 36.14 0.07
C GLN A 84 8.31 35.76 0.22
N ASP A 85 8.61 34.77 1.07
CA ASP A 85 9.97 34.31 1.34
C ASP A 85 10.09 32.81 1.03
N THR A 86 10.91 32.50 0.03
CA THR A 86 11.18 31.11 -0.38
C THR A 86 12.29 30.46 0.43
N PHE A 87 13.06 31.23 1.21
CA PHE A 87 14.20 30.71 1.96
C PHE A 87 13.81 29.61 2.97
N PRO A 88 12.73 29.74 3.77
CA PRO A 88 12.31 28.66 4.67
C PRO A 88 12.00 27.35 3.93
N LEU A 89 11.36 27.44 2.75
CA LEU A 89 11.02 26.28 1.92
C LEU A 89 12.30 25.60 1.39
N PHE A 90 13.25 26.40 0.91
CA PHE A 90 14.57 25.94 0.49
C PHE A 90 15.34 25.28 1.66
N ALA A 91 15.39 25.95 2.81
CA ALA A 91 16.11 25.48 3.99
C ALA A 91 15.56 24.14 4.49
N ILE A 92 14.23 23.98 4.53
CA ILE A 92 13.59 22.70 4.88
C ILE A 92 14.00 21.61 3.88
N GLY A 93 13.99 21.90 2.57
CA GLY A 93 14.46 20.96 1.54
C GLY A 93 15.90 20.51 1.79
N VAL A 94 16.82 21.44 2.05
CA VAL A 94 18.24 21.15 2.32
C VAL A 94 18.42 20.36 3.62
N ILE A 95 17.69 20.71 4.69
CA ILE A 95 17.75 19.97 5.97
C ILE A 95 17.40 18.50 5.76
N HIS A 96 16.36 18.20 4.97
CA HIS A 96 15.97 16.82 4.64
C HIS A 96 17.05 16.08 3.83
N ILE A 97 17.70 16.74 2.87
CA ILE A 97 18.83 16.16 2.12
C ILE A 97 20.00 15.81 3.05
N VAL A 98 20.38 16.72 3.95
CA VAL A 98 21.48 16.50 4.90
C VAL A 98 21.12 15.36 5.86
N ALA A 99 19.89 15.36 6.40
CA ALA A 99 19.39 14.29 7.25
C ALA A 99 19.40 12.92 6.54
N ALA A 100 19.04 12.88 5.26
CA ALA A 100 19.12 11.66 4.45
C ALA A 100 20.55 11.12 4.36
N GLY A 101 21.55 12.00 4.18
CA GLY A 101 22.96 11.64 4.20
C GLY A 101 23.41 11.03 5.53
N VAL A 102 22.97 11.60 6.66
CA VAL A 102 23.26 11.06 8.00
C VAL A 102 22.63 9.68 8.20
N LEU A 103 21.37 9.50 7.81
CA LEU A 103 20.69 8.20 7.92
C LEU A 103 21.33 7.13 7.02
N ALA A 104 21.69 7.49 5.79
CA ALA A 104 22.39 6.59 4.88
C ALA A 104 23.78 6.20 5.43
N GLY A 105 24.51 7.16 6.01
CA GLY A 105 25.76 6.91 6.71
C GLY A 105 25.58 5.97 7.92
N GLY A 106 24.49 6.15 8.69
CA GLY A 106 24.11 5.25 9.78
C GLY A 106 23.82 3.82 9.30
N ALA A 107 23.04 3.67 8.23
CA ALA A 107 22.76 2.35 7.63
C ALA A 107 24.06 1.67 7.14
N TYR A 108 24.95 2.42 6.49
CA TYR A 108 26.25 1.91 6.05
C TYR A 108 27.13 1.50 7.24
N PHE A 109 27.17 2.31 8.30
CA PHE A 109 27.89 1.99 9.54
C PHE A 109 27.37 0.69 10.16
N HIS A 110 26.05 0.56 10.36
CA HIS A 110 25.44 -0.63 10.93
C HIS A 110 25.72 -1.88 10.07
N ARG A 111 25.73 -1.75 8.74
CA ARG A 111 26.01 -2.86 7.83
C ARG A 111 27.47 -3.32 7.87
N THR A 112 28.42 -2.39 8.04
CA THR A 112 29.85 -2.68 7.92
C THR A 112 30.55 -2.94 9.25
N ARG A 113 30.05 -2.38 10.35
CA ARG A 113 30.70 -2.44 11.67
C ARG A 113 30.07 -3.41 12.64
N LEU A 114 28.82 -3.82 12.43
CA LEU A 114 28.10 -4.71 13.32
C LEU A 114 27.76 -6.02 12.61
N ALA A 115 27.71 -7.11 13.36
CA ALA A 115 27.27 -8.41 12.88
C ALA A 115 25.83 -8.35 12.36
N PRO A 116 25.45 -9.23 11.40
CA PRO A 116 24.09 -9.25 10.85
C PRO A 116 22.97 -9.46 11.89
N SER A 117 23.27 -10.13 13.00
CA SER A 117 22.40 -10.25 14.17
C SER A 117 23.10 -9.69 15.41
N LEU A 118 22.38 -8.84 16.15
CA LEU A 118 22.88 -8.21 17.38
C LEU A 118 23.04 -9.20 18.54
N ALA A 119 22.48 -10.42 18.43
CA ALA A 119 22.74 -11.49 19.40
C ALA A 119 24.22 -11.87 19.49
N LYS A 120 24.99 -11.64 18.41
CA LYS A 120 26.44 -11.92 18.35
C LYS A 120 27.30 -10.76 18.84
N GLU A 121 26.69 -9.59 19.07
CA GLU A 121 27.37 -8.41 19.56
C GLU A 121 27.48 -8.43 21.09
N SER A 122 28.35 -7.56 21.64
CA SER A 122 28.52 -7.41 23.08
C SER A 122 28.18 -5.99 23.56
N GLY A 123 28.07 -5.80 24.88
CA GLY A 123 27.85 -4.48 25.47
C GLY A 123 26.45 -3.89 25.20
N ARG A 124 26.39 -2.62 24.78
CA ARG A 124 25.11 -1.91 24.57
C ARG A 124 24.37 -2.38 23.32
N ALA A 125 25.08 -2.77 22.26
CA ALA A 125 24.47 -3.21 21.00
C ALA A 125 23.62 -4.47 21.19
N ALA A 126 24.09 -5.41 22.01
CA ALA A 126 23.36 -6.63 22.35
C ALA A 126 21.97 -6.36 22.98
N LYS A 127 21.80 -5.24 23.70
CA LYS A 127 20.51 -4.86 24.32
C LYS A 127 19.42 -4.52 23.30
N PHE A 128 19.80 -4.20 22.06
CA PHE A 128 18.88 -3.89 20.97
C PHE A 128 18.54 -5.12 20.12
N HIS A 129 19.07 -6.30 20.47
CA HIS A 129 18.58 -7.55 19.88
C HIS A 129 17.11 -7.77 20.25
N PHE A 130 16.36 -8.37 19.33
CA PHE A 130 14.98 -8.77 19.54
C PHE A 130 14.70 -10.05 18.76
N GLU A 131 13.76 -10.82 19.27
CA GLU A 131 13.17 -11.99 18.62
C GLU A 131 11.66 -11.76 18.49
N TRP A 132 11.06 -12.34 17.45
CA TRP A 132 9.66 -12.08 17.12
C TRP A 132 8.66 -12.70 18.11
N ASP A 133 9.11 -13.65 18.91
CA ASP A 133 8.37 -14.34 19.96
C ASP A 133 8.67 -13.78 21.38
N ASP A 134 9.45 -12.70 21.50
CA ASP A 134 9.61 -11.95 22.75
C ASP A 134 8.65 -10.74 22.80
N PRO A 135 7.41 -10.93 23.30
CA PRO A 135 6.42 -9.85 23.38
C PRO A 135 6.84 -8.71 24.30
N LYS A 136 7.75 -8.94 25.26
CA LYS A 136 8.20 -7.92 26.20
C LYS A 136 9.15 -6.95 25.49
N GLN A 137 10.15 -7.47 24.78
CA GLN A 137 11.08 -6.63 24.01
C GLN A 137 10.35 -5.89 22.88
N LEU A 138 9.41 -6.54 22.19
CA LEU A 138 8.58 -5.89 21.17
C LEU A 138 7.71 -4.77 21.75
N GLY A 139 7.12 -4.96 22.95
CA GLY A 139 6.37 -3.92 23.66
C GLY A 139 7.25 -2.72 24.04
N LEU A 140 8.47 -2.98 24.50
CA LEU A 140 9.45 -1.93 24.79
C LEU A 140 9.80 -1.11 23.55
N ILE A 141 10.04 -1.77 22.41
CA ILE A 141 10.32 -1.09 21.13
C ILE A 141 9.11 -0.24 20.71
N LEU A 142 7.90 -0.81 20.73
CA LEU A 142 6.66 -0.10 20.40
C LEU A 142 6.50 1.16 21.27
N GLY A 143 6.68 1.03 22.58
CA GLY A 143 6.49 2.14 23.51
C GLY A 143 7.43 3.33 23.23
N HIS A 144 8.69 3.08 22.87
CA HIS A 144 9.61 4.16 22.48
C HIS A 144 9.15 4.86 21.19
N HIS A 145 8.67 4.11 20.18
CA HIS A 145 8.16 4.71 18.94
C HIS A 145 6.91 5.57 19.18
N LEU A 146 6.00 5.11 20.05
CA LEU A 146 4.82 5.90 20.44
C LEU A 146 5.21 7.23 21.10
N VAL A 147 6.22 7.24 21.96
CA VAL A 147 6.75 8.49 22.54
C VAL A 147 7.27 9.43 21.45
N PHE A 148 8.05 8.94 20.47
CA PHE A 148 8.52 9.78 19.36
C PHE A 148 7.38 10.33 18.50
N LEU A 149 6.32 9.55 18.24
CA LEU A 149 5.13 10.02 17.53
C LEU A 149 4.39 11.10 18.33
N GLY A 150 4.26 10.92 19.65
CA GLY A 150 3.65 11.91 20.54
C GLY A 150 4.43 13.22 20.59
N LEU A 151 5.76 13.14 20.65
CA LEU A 151 6.64 14.31 20.52
C LEU A 151 6.50 14.98 19.15
N GLY A 152 6.34 14.21 18.08
CA GLY A 152 6.05 14.73 16.74
C GLY A 152 4.74 15.51 16.67
N ALA A 153 3.66 15.00 17.26
CA ALA A 153 2.39 15.73 17.36
C ALA A 153 2.53 17.02 18.18
N LEU A 154 3.32 17.00 19.26
CA LEU A 154 3.60 18.18 20.06
C LEU A 154 4.40 19.24 19.29
N LEU A 155 5.29 18.86 18.37
CA LEU A 155 6.01 19.82 17.52
C LEU A 155 5.05 20.63 16.64
N LEU A 156 3.96 20.03 16.14
CA LEU A 156 2.93 20.76 15.41
C LEU A 156 2.20 21.77 16.32
N VAL A 157 1.86 21.37 17.55
CA VAL A 157 1.24 22.26 18.54
C VAL A 157 2.17 23.43 18.85
N ILE A 158 3.45 23.15 19.11
CA ILE A 158 4.48 24.17 19.36
C ILE A 158 4.60 25.12 18.17
N LYS A 159 4.59 24.60 16.93
CA LYS A 159 4.58 25.41 15.71
C LYS A 159 3.37 26.36 15.66
N ALA A 160 2.17 25.83 15.93
CA ALA A 160 0.92 26.57 15.85
C ALA A 160 0.77 27.63 16.95
N MET A 161 1.26 27.36 18.16
CA MET A 161 1.05 28.23 19.32
C MET A 161 2.21 29.19 19.59
N ALA A 162 3.44 28.85 19.20
CA ALA A 162 4.63 29.61 19.61
C ALA A 162 5.54 30.03 18.44
N TYR A 163 5.56 29.31 17.31
CA TYR A 163 6.49 29.56 16.21
C TYR A 163 5.78 29.96 14.92
N GLY A 164 5.25 31.18 14.90
CA GLY A 164 4.70 31.82 13.70
C GLY A 164 3.31 31.34 13.29
N GLY A 165 2.74 30.31 13.90
CA GLY A 165 1.34 29.94 13.69
C GLY A 165 1.12 28.95 12.54
N LEU A 166 -0.14 28.81 12.14
CA LEU A 166 -0.58 28.01 10.98
C LEU A 166 -1.38 28.90 10.02
N TYR A 167 -1.48 28.49 8.76
CA TYR A 167 -2.36 29.14 7.81
C TYR A 167 -3.82 28.81 8.12
N ASP A 168 -4.67 29.82 8.26
CA ASP A 168 -6.11 29.66 8.46
C ASP A 168 -6.88 30.02 7.19
N ALA A 169 -7.42 29.00 6.52
CA ALA A 169 -8.18 29.16 5.28
C ALA A 169 -9.46 30.00 5.43
N ASN A 170 -10.00 30.15 6.64
CA ASN A 170 -11.22 30.94 6.85
C ASN A 170 -10.96 32.45 6.78
N ILE A 171 -9.76 32.88 7.18
CA ILE A 171 -9.35 34.30 7.14
C ILE A 171 -8.34 34.59 6.01
N GLY A 172 -7.70 33.56 5.47
CA GLY A 172 -6.73 33.69 4.37
C GLY A 172 -5.33 34.10 4.82
N GLU A 173 -5.01 34.01 6.11
CA GLU A 173 -3.77 34.52 6.70
C GLU A 173 -3.10 33.48 7.62
N VAL A 174 -1.81 33.64 7.89
CA VAL A 174 -1.11 32.88 8.94
C VAL A 174 -1.36 33.53 10.29
N ARG A 175 -1.85 32.74 11.26
CA ARG A 175 -2.10 33.22 12.62
C ARG A 175 -1.62 32.25 13.69
N LEU A 176 -1.29 32.81 14.84
CA LEU A 176 -1.05 32.04 16.06
C LEU A 176 -2.38 31.48 16.58
N VAL A 177 -2.33 30.26 17.11
CA VAL A 177 -3.45 29.66 17.84
C VAL A 177 -3.20 29.85 19.32
N THR A 178 -3.90 30.80 19.95
CA THR A 178 -3.70 31.13 21.37
C THR A 178 -4.54 30.26 22.30
N ASP A 179 -5.75 29.90 21.86
CA ASP A 179 -6.76 29.26 22.70
C ASP A 179 -7.23 27.94 22.06
N PRO A 180 -6.38 26.88 22.03
CA PRO A 180 -6.76 25.60 21.45
C PRO A 180 -7.90 24.95 22.24
N THR A 181 -8.80 24.24 21.56
CA THR A 181 -9.93 23.56 22.21
C THR A 181 -9.43 22.43 23.10
N LEU A 182 -9.63 22.56 24.41
CA LEU A 182 -9.30 21.51 25.37
C LEU A 182 -10.53 20.78 25.93
N ASP A 183 -11.74 21.15 25.50
CA ASP A 183 -12.96 20.48 25.94
C ASP A 183 -13.06 19.07 25.36
N VAL A 184 -13.12 18.07 26.26
CA VAL A 184 -13.20 16.65 25.89
C VAL A 184 -14.49 16.37 25.11
N GLY A 185 -15.61 17.00 25.48
CA GLY A 185 -16.91 16.76 24.86
C GLY A 185 -16.90 17.12 23.38
N THR A 186 -16.43 18.32 23.07
CA THR A 186 -16.25 18.84 21.71
C THR A 186 -15.33 17.93 20.90
N LEU A 187 -14.12 17.64 21.39
CA LEU A 187 -13.15 16.84 20.65
C LEU A 187 -13.62 15.38 20.45
N PHE A 188 -14.30 14.80 21.45
CA PHE A 188 -14.83 13.45 21.33
C PHE A 188 -16.01 13.36 20.35
N SER A 189 -16.74 14.46 20.13
CA SER A 189 -17.86 14.50 19.18
C SER A 189 -17.39 14.24 17.74
N TYR A 190 -16.17 14.66 17.38
CA TYR A 190 -15.57 14.45 16.05
C TYR A 190 -15.43 12.98 15.65
N ARG A 191 -15.59 12.02 16.56
CA ARG A 191 -15.60 10.59 16.21
C ARG A 191 -16.65 10.21 15.15
N THR A 192 -17.75 10.95 15.04
CA THR A 192 -18.82 10.70 14.05
C THR A 192 -18.65 11.50 12.76
N HIS A 193 -17.83 12.55 12.79
CA HIS A 193 -17.66 13.52 11.70
C HIS A 193 -16.18 13.97 11.62
N LEU A 194 -15.28 12.99 11.60
CA LEU A 194 -13.83 13.18 11.77
C LEU A 194 -13.19 14.16 10.77
N PHE A 195 -13.80 14.30 9.59
CA PHE A 195 -13.27 15.06 8.47
C PHE A 195 -13.79 16.50 8.40
N ASP A 196 -14.72 16.86 9.29
CA ASP A 196 -15.44 18.13 9.25
C ASP A 196 -14.81 19.21 10.16
N VAL A 197 -13.56 19.00 10.60
CA VAL A 197 -12.80 19.99 11.37
C VAL A 197 -12.60 21.25 10.52
N ASN A 198 -13.12 22.37 11.01
CA ASN A 198 -13.24 23.61 10.23
C ASN A 198 -12.59 24.84 10.88
N ASN A 199 -11.94 24.68 12.04
CA ASN A 199 -11.17 25.72 12.72
C ASN A 199 -9.84 25.19 13.26
N LEU A 200 -8.86 26.08 13.46
CA LEU A 200 -7.53 25.69 13.91
C LEU A 200 -7.47 25.31 15.39
N GLU A 201 -8.37 25.85 16.22
CA GLU A 201 -8.44 25.59 17.65
C GLU A 201 -8.71 24.10 17.93
N ASP A 202 -9.65 23.51 17.19
CA ASP A 202 -9.98 22.08 17.27
C ASP A 202 -8.88 21.22 16.65
N LEU A 203 -8.26 21.68 15.56
CA LEU A 203 -7.14 20.98 14.94
C LEU A 203 -5.95 20.88 15.89
N VAL A 204 -5.53 21.99 16.50
CA VAL A 204 -4.42 22.04 17.46
C VAL A 204 -4.80 21.35 18.76
N GLY A 205 -6.01 21.58 19.27
CA GLY A 205 -6.57 20.90 20.44
C GLY A 205 -6.54 19.38 20.31
N GLY A 206 -7.01 18.85 19.18
CA GLY A 206 -6.94 17.42 18.88
C GLY A 206 -5.51 16.86 18.88
N HIS A 207 -4.54 17.61 18.34
CA HIS A 207 -3.13 17.19 18.38
C HIS A 207 -2.53 17.21 19.79
N ILE A 208 -2.97 18.09 20.69
CA ILE A 208 -2.60 18.05 22.11
C ILE A 208 -3.06 16.73 22.74
N TYR A 209 -4.32 16.34 22.49
CA TYR A 209 -4.87 15.08 22.99
C TYR A 209 -4.12 13.86 22.44
N VAL A 210 -3.84 13.85 21.14
CA VAL A 210 -3.06 12.77 20.51
C VAL A 210 -1.64 12.71 21.07
N ALA A 211 -0.98 13.86 21.27
CA ALA A 211 0.36 13.91 21.86
C ALA A 211 0.39 13.31 23.28
N VAL A 212 -0.56 13.72 24.14
CA VAL A 212 -0.68 13.18 25.50
C VAL A 212 -0.98 11.69 25.47
N LEU A 213 -1.92 11.25 24.63
CA LEU A 213 -2.29 9.84 24.52
C LEU A 213 -1.10 8.97 24.07
N LEU A 214 -0.34 9.42 23.07
CA LEU A 214 0.81 8.69 22.54
C LEU A 214 1.98 8.64 23.52
N VAL A 215 2.26 9.73 24.24
CA VAL A 215 3.33 9.75 25.26
C VAL A 215 2.97 8.87 26.45
N LEU A 216 1.74 8.99 26.98
CA LEU A 216 1.28 8.16 28.10
C LEU A 216 1.15 6.69 27.70
N GLY A 217 0.60 6.41 26.51
CA GLY A 217 0.53 5.07 25.94
C GLY A 217 1.92 4.48 25.68
N GLY A 218 2.86 5.28 25.22
CA GLY A 218 4.25 4.89 25.04
C GLY A 218 4.92 4.52 26.37
N ALA A 219 4.77 5.36 27.40
CA ALA A 219 5.25 5.06 28.74
C ALA A 219 4.62 3.77 29.31
N TRP A 220 3.30 3.59 29.12
CA TRP A 220 2.61 2.37 29.49
C TRP A 220 3.20 1.12 28.81
N HIS A 221 3.41 1.17 27.49
CA HIS A 221 3.98 0.04 26.73
C HIS A 221 5.45 -0.25 27.06
N ILE A 222 6.21 0.73 27.56
CA ILE A 222 7.57 0.52 28.08
C ILE A 222 7.53 -0.22 29.42
N LEU A 223 6.59 0.15 30.29
CA LEU A 223 6.54 -0.32 31.68
C LEU A 223 5.78 -1.64 31.86
N VAL A 224 4.74 -1.88 31.05
CA VAL A 224 3.81 -3.00 31.21
C VAL A 224 3.94 -3.98 30.05
N PRO A 225 4.39 -5.22 30.29
CA PRO A 225 4.44 -6.24 29.24
C PRO A 225 3.03 -6.67 28.82
N PRO A 226 2.85 -7.23 27.60
CA PRO A 226 1.54 -7.65 27.11
C PRO A 226 0.86 -8.68 28.02
N PHE A 227 -0.41 -8.43 28.34
CA PHE A 227 -1.22 -9.32 29.16
C PHE A 227 -1.40 -10.70 28.51
N ASN A 228 -1.72 -11.72 29.32
CA ASN A 228 -1.88 -13.10 28.85
C ASN A 228 -2.92 -13.24 27.74
N TRP A 229 -4.06 -12.55 27.87
CA TRP A 229 -5.12 -12.60 26.86
C TRP A 229 -4.67 -11.99 25.51
N VAL A 230 -3.81 -10.97 25.53
CA VAL A 230 -3.21 -10.39 24.32
C VAL A 230 -2.29 -11.43 23.66
N ARG A 231 -1.44 -12.08 24.46
CA ARG A 231 -0.54 -13.16 23.99
C ARG A 231 -1.29 -14.34 23.39
N GLN A 232 -2.51 -14.61 23.85
CA GLN A 232 -3.35 -15.69 23.33
C GLN A 232 -4.11 -15.31 22.05
N ARG A 233 -4.39 -14.02 21.83
CA ARG A 233 -5.26 -13.57 20.74
C ARG A 233 -4.51 -13.02 19.52
N PHE A 234 -3.31 -12.48 19.74
CA PHE A 234 -2.47 -11.87 18.70
C PHE A 234 -1.32 -12.79 18.28
N LEU A 235 -0.89 -12.63 17.04
CA LEU A 235 0.19 -13.40 16.43
C LEU A 235 1.52 -12.68 16.63
N PHE A 236 2.36 -13.20 17.51
CA PHE A 236 3.72 -12.72 17.73
C PHE A 236 4.68 -13.41 16.74
N SER A 237 4.71 -12.86 15.52
CA SER A 237 5.61 -13.27 14.46
C SER A 237 5.90 -12.07 13.54
N GLY A 238 7.00 -12.10 12.78
CA GLY A 238 7.33 -11.05 11.83
C GLY A 238 6.19 -10.72 10.85
N ASP A 239 5.55 -11.73 10.25
CA ASP A 239 4.38 -11.50 9.37
C ASP A 239 3.16 -10.99 10.11
N GLY A 240 2.90 -11.47 11.33
CA GLY A 240 1.75 -11.03 12.13
C GLY A 240 1.84 -9.55 12.49
N ILE A 241 2.99 -9.13 13.01
CA ILE A 241 3.24 -7.73 13.40
C ILE A 241 3.29 -6.81 12.17
N LEU A 242 3.89 -7.29 11.07
CA LEU A 242 3.85 -6.58 9.79
C LEU A 242 2.42 -6.41 9.29
N ALA A 243 1.59 -7.46 9.33
CA ALA A 243 0.20 -7.40 8.89
C ALA A 243 -0.63 -6.38 9.69
N TYR A 244 -0.48 -6.34 11.02
CA TYR A 244 -1.16 -5.33 11.85
C TYR A 244 -0.74 -3.90 11.46
N SER A 245 0.54 -3.71 11.17
CA SER A 245 1.07 -2.41 10.72
C SER A 245 0.55 -2.03 9.32
N LEU A 246 0.43 -3.00 8.40
CA LEU A 246 -0.12 -2.81 7.05
C LEU A 246 -1.61 -2.45 7.08
N PHE A 247 -2.40 -3.07 7.97
CA PHE A 247 -3.78 -2.65 8.19
C PHE A 247 -3.87 -1.24 8.81
N GLY A 248 -2.99 -0.94 9.78
CA GLY A 248 -2.92 0.39 10.38
C GLY A 248 -2.63 1.50 9.37
N ILE A 249 -1.61 1.33 8.53
CA ILE A 249 -1.27 2.32 7.49
C ILE A 249 -2.33 2.39 6.39
N ALA A 250 -3.03 1.30 6.08
CA ALA A 250 -4.16 1.34 5.15
C ALA A 250 -5.32 2.20 5.68
N ILE A 251 -5.69 2.06 6.96
CA ILE A 251 -6.70 2.92 7.59
C ILE A 251 -6.26 4.38 7.55
N ALA A 252 -5.00 4.65 7.91
CA ALA A 252 -4.44 6.01 7.84
C ALA A 252 -4.44 6.56 6.40
N GLY A 253 -4.12 5.74 5.39
CA GLY A 253 -4.11 6.14 3.99
C GLY A 253 -5.51 6.44 3.44
N PHE A 254 -6.53 5.65 3.80
CA PHE A 254 -7.92 5.97 3.45
C PHE A 254 -8.41 7.23 4.15
N ALA A 255 -8.08 7.40 5.44
CA ALA A 255 -8.40 8.61 6.18
C ALA A 255 -7.72 9.85 5.56
N ALA A 256 -6.43 9.77 5.23
CA ALA A 256 -5.69 10.85 4.58
C ALA A 256 -6.25 11.18 3.18
N SER A 257 -6.62 10.16 2.41
CA SER A 257 -7.28 10.33 1.11
C SER A 257 -8.60 11.10 1.24
N TYR A 258 -9.45 10.72 2.20
CA TYR A 258 -10.73 11.38 2.45
C TYR A 258 -10.53 12.80 2.99
N TYR A 259 -9.63 12.99 3.96
CA TYR A 259 -9.31 14.30 4.54
C TYR A 259 -8.79 15.26 3.46
N CYS A 260 -7.87 14.79 2.62
CA CYS A 260 -7.38 15.56 1.46
C CYS A 260 -8.48 15.86 0.45
N GLY A 261 -9.37 14.89 0.18
CA GLY A 261 -10.45 15.06 -0.79
C GLY A 261 -11.45 16.16 -0.42
N PHE A 262 -11.81 16.28 0.86
CA PHE A 262 -12.97 17.09 1.29
C PHE A 262 -12.66 18.24 2.23
N ASN A 263 -11.66 18.11 3.11
CA ASN A 263 -11.40 19.15 4.11
C ASN A 263 -10.79 20.40 3.45
N THR A 264 -11.30 21.58 3.81
CA THR A 264 -10.85 22.86 3.26
C THR A 264 -10.00 23.68 4.23
N LEU A 265 -9.85 23.22 5.48
CA LEU A 265 -9.01 23.88 6.48
C LEU A 265 -7.56 23.36 6.40
N ALA A 266 -7.35 22.07 6.64
CA ALA A 266 -6.01 21.46 6.60
C ALA A 266 -5.50 21.26 5.17
N TYR A 267 -6.40 21.30 4.19
CA TYR A 267 -6.06 21.40 2.77
C TYR A 267 -6.76 22.63 2.19
N PRO A 268 -6.19 23.84 2.34
CA PRO A 268 -6.77 25.07 1.83
C PRO A 268 -7.01 25.03 0.31
N THR A 269 -8.08 25.64 -0.15
CA THR A 269 -8.50 25.59 -1.57
C THR A 269 -7.53 26.30 -2.51
N GLU A 270 -6.91 27.35 -2.03
CA GLU A 270 -5.92 28.20 -2.68
C GLU A 270 -4.62 27.43 -2.96
N PHE A 271 -4.26 26.46 -2.12
CA PHE A 271 -3.03 25.67 -2.28
C PHE A 271 -3.26 24.34 -2.99
N TYR A 272 -4.39 23.66 -2.71
CA TYR A 272 -4.64 22.31 -3.20
C TYR A 272 -5.71 22.23 -4.31
N GLY A 273 -6.50 23.27 -4.48
CA GLY A 273 -7.63 23.32 -5.41
C GLY A 273 -8.97 23.06 -4.71
N PRO A 274 -10.09 23.16 -5.44
CA PRO A 274 -11.43 22.97 -4.89
C PRO A 274 -11.62 21.56 -4.29
N PRO A 275 -12.57 21.40 -3.36
CA PRO A 275 -12.90 20.09 -2.80
C PRO A 275 -13.42 19.14 -3.89
N LEU A 276 -13.13 17.85 -3.71
CA LEU A 276 -13.42 16.83 -4.72
C LEU A 276 -14.79 16.19 -4.48
N ALA A 277 -15.27 15.48 -5.49
CA ALA A 277 -16.37 14.54 -5.39
C ALA A 277 -15.84 13.10 -5.54
N LEU A 278 -16.44 12.16 -4.81
CA LEU A 278 -16.12 10.75 -4.93
C LEU A 278 -17.03 10.08 -5.96
N LYS A 279 -16.43 9.51 -7.00
CA LYS A 279 -17.12 8.65 -7.96
C LYS A 279 -17.00 7.19 -7.51
N SER A 280 -18.06 6.68 -6.87
CA SER A 280 -18.16 5.27 -6.46
C SER A 280 -18.56 4.37 -7.63
N ALA A 281 -17.63 4.20 -8.58
CA ALA A 281 -17.75 3.22 -9.66
C ALA A 281 -16.91 1.96 -9.33
N PHE A 282 -16.74 1.04 -10.30
CA PHE A 282 -15.89 -0.16 -10.13
C PHE A 282 -14.49 0.17 -9.57
N LEU A 283 -13.91 1.30 -10.01
CA LEU A 283 -12.74 1.90 -9.38
C LEU A 283 -13.16 3.22 -8.73
N PRO A 284 -13.28 3.28 -7.39
CA PRO A 284 -13.52 4.53 -6.70
C PRO A 284 -12.42 5.53 -7.03
N SER A 285 -12.81 6.75 -7.37
CA SER A 285 -11.87 7.82 -7.71
C SER A 285 -12.43 9.18 -7.29
N PHE A 286 -11.53 10.05 -6.84
CA PHE A 286 -11.86 11.44 -6.55
C PHE A 286 -11.64 12.28 -7.80
N TYR A 287 -12.59 13.17 -8.09
CA TYR A 287 -12.51 14.08 -9.23
C TYR A 287 -13.00 15.47 -8.84
N ASP A 288 -12.53 16.49 -9.54
CA ASP A 288 -13.01 17.86 -9.38
C ASP A 288 -14.35 18.04 -10.13
N PRO A 289 -15.48 18.27 -9.43
CA PRO A 289 -16.77 18.46 -10.08
C PRO A 289 -16.90 19.85 -10.73
N SER A 290 -16.09 20.83 -10.32
CA SER A 290 -16.16 22.20 -10.83
C SER A 290 -15.48 22.36 -12.18
N GLY A 291 -14.60 21.42 -12.56
CA GLY A 291 -13.79 21.54 -13.76
C GLY A 291 -12.87 22.75 -13.71
N ALA A 292 -12.39 23.15 -12.52
CA ALA A 292 -11.57 24.34 -12.33
C ALA A 292 -10.22 24.28 -13.09
N MET A 293 -9.81 23.07 -13.49
CA MET A 293 -8.63 22.84 -14.33
C MET A 293 -9.03 22.63 -15.80
N ALA A 294 -8.58 23.52 -16.68
CA ALA A 294 -8.78 23.41 -18.13
C ALA A 294 -8.10 22.16 -18.73
N SER A 295 -6.98 21.73 -18.15
CA SER A 295 -6.27 20.50 -18.49
C SER A 295 -5.45 20.01 -17.30
N GLY A 296 -5.43 18.70 -17.05
CA GLY A 296 -4.66 18.09 -15.96
C GLY A 296 -5.48 17.85 -14.69
N TYR A 297 -4.78 17.61 -13.58
CA TYR A 297 -5.38 17.30 -12.28
C TYR A 297 -4.79 18.23 -11.22
N SER A 298 -5.63 18.72 -10.31
CA SER A 298 -5.17 19.51 -9.17
C SER A 298 -4.30 18.68 -8.22
N SER A 299 -3.45 19.36 -7.44
CA SER A 299 -2.67 18.72 -6.37
C SER A 299 -3.54 17.90 -5.42
N ARG A 300 -4.73 18.38 -5.06
CA ARG A 300 -5.71 17.62 -4.26
C ARG A 300 -6.11 16.31 -4.93
N THR A 301 -6.40 16.35 -6.23
CA THR A 301 -6.82 15.17 -7.01
C THR A 301 -5.72 14.11 -7.02
N TRP A 302 -4.46 14.52 -7.23
CA TRP A 302 -3.31 13.61 -7.18
C TRP A 302 -3.16 12.95 -5.81
N LEU A 303 -3.12 13.76 -4.75
CA LEU A 303 -2.91 13.28 -3.39
C LEU A 303 -4.04 12.35 -2.93
N ALA A 304 -5.30 12.73 -3.13
CA ALA A 304 -6.44 11.93 -2.70
C ALA A 304 -6.48 10.56 -3.39
N ASN A 305 -6.31 10.50 -4.72
CA ASN A 305 -6.34 9.24 -5.45
C ASN A 305 -5.11 8.37 -5.20
N ALA A 306 -3.90 8.96 -5.16
CA ALA A 306 -2.68 8.19 -4.91
C ALA A 306 -2.72 7.52 -3.53
N HIS A 307 -3.12 8.24 -2.49
CA HIS A 307 -3.25 7.67 -1.14
C HIS A 307 -4.38 6.63 -1.06
N PHE A 308 -5.48 6.81 -1.78
CA PHE A 308 -6.56 5.82 -1.84
C PHE A 308 -6.06 4.48 -2.40
N TYR A 309 -5.38 4.50 -3.55
CA TYR A 309 -4.90 3.27 -4.18
C TYR A 309 -3.72 2.65 -3.43
N LEU A 310 -2.82 3.44 -2.86
CA LEU A 310 -1.77 2.93 -1.96
C LEU A 310 -2.39 2.23 -0.75
N ALA A 311 -3.38 2.84 -0.10
CA ALA A 311 -4.12 2.23 1.02
C ALA A 311 -4.79 0.92 0.60
N PHE A 312 -5.41 0.88 -0.57
CA PHE A 312 -6.02 -0.33 -1.12
C PHE A 312 -5.00 -1.48 -1.29
N PHE A 313 -3.80 -1.20 -1.78
CA PHE A 313 -2.73 -2.22 -1.87
C PHE A 313 -2.14 -2.58 -0.51
N PHE A 314 -2.08 -1.65 0.45
CA PHE A 314 -1.69 -1.96 1.82
C PHE A 314 -2.69 -2.90 2.51
N VAL A 315 -3.99 -2.77 2.26
CA VAL A 315 -4.99 -3.76 2.73
C VAL A 315 -4.66 -5.15 2.20
N GLN A 316 -4.41 -5.28 0.90
CA GLN A 316 -4.07 -6.56 0.28
C GLN A 316 -2.77 -7.14 0.84
N GLY A 317 -1.75 -6.30 1.05
CA GLY A 317 -0.51 -6.69 1.73
C GLY A 317 -0.76 -7.19 3.15
N GLY A 318 -1.60 -6.49 3.91
CA GLY A 318 -2.01 -6.91 5.25
C GLY A 318 -2.72 -8.26 5.24
N LEU A 319 -3.67 -8.46 4.34
CA LEU A 319 -4.37 -9.75 4.16
C LEU A 319 -3.40 -10.88 3.81
N TRP A 320 -2.48 -10.62 2.87
CA TRP A 320 -1.46 -11.58 2.45
C TRP A 320 -0.58 -12.02 3.62
N HIS A 321 0.01 -11.08 4.37
CA HIS A 321 0.88 -11.40 5.49
C HIS A 321 0.11 -12.01 6.67
N TYR A 322 -1.12 -11.57 6.94
CA TYR A 322 -1.94 -12.14 8.00
C TYR A 322 -2.28 -13.61 7.75
N GLN A 323 -2.69 -13.95 6.52
CA GLN A 323 -2.97 -15.34 6.13
C GLN A 323 -1.74 -16.23 6.28
N ARG A 324 -0.56 -15.73 5.88
CA ARG A 324 0.71 -16.45 6.07
C ARG A 324 1.07 -16.64 7.55
N ALA A 325 0.84 -15.63 8.38
CA ALA A 325 1.04 -15.72 9.83
C ALA A 325 0.11 -16.76 10.46
N MET A 326 -1.12 -16.91 9.94
CA MET A 326 -2.09 -17.93 10.35
C MET A 326 -1.77 -19.35 9.82
N GLY A 327 -0.77 -19.50 8.95
CA GLY A 327 -0.41 -20.80 8.37
C GLY A 327 -1.15 -21.20 7.10
N PHE A 328 -1.83 -20.26 6.44
CA PHE A 328 -2.47 -20.53 5.17
C PHE A 328 -1.43 -20.74 4.05
N ASP A 329 -1.47 -21.92 3.43
CA ASP A 329 -0.56 -22.30 2.34
C ASP A 329 -1.24 -22.04 0.98
N LEU A 330 -0.91 -20.88 0.40
CA LEU A 330 -1.41 -20.45 -0.91
C LEU A 330 -1.02 -21.40 -2.04
N SER A 331 0.12 -22.08 -1.95
CA SER A 331 0.55 -23.03 -2.98
C SER A 331 -0.36 -24.25 -3.00
N LYS A 332 -0.77 -24.74 -1.83
CA LYS A 332 -1.78 -25.80 -1.72
C LYS A 332 -3.16 -25.33 -2.19
N ALA A 333 -3.57 -24.12 -1.82
CA ALA A 333 -4.85 -23.56 -2.27
C ALA A 333 -4.91 -23.42 -3.81
N PHE A 334 -3.83 -22.92 -4.41
CA PHE A 334 -3.71 -22.79 -5.86
C PHE A 334 -3.65 -24.15 -6.57
N ALA A 335 -2.88 -25.10 -6.02
CA ALA A 335 -2.83 -26.47 -6.54
C ALA A 335 -4.22 -27.13 -6.50
N ASN A 336 -4.96 -26.99 -5.40
CA ASN A 336 -6.32 -27.50 -5.26
C ASN A 336 -7.28 -26.81 -6.24
N TRP A 337 -7.18 -25.48 -6.40
CA TRP A 337 -7.99 -24.74 -7.35
C TRP A 337 -7.72 -25.19 -8.80
N GLN A 338 -6.45 -25.35 -9.17
CA GLN A 338 -6.06 -25.81 -10.49
C GLN A 338 -6.55 -27.25 -10.74
N GLN A 339 -6.40 -28.14 -9.76
CA GLN A 339 -6.96 -29.49 -9.81
C GLN A 339 -8.48 -29.49 -9.95
N ASN A 340 -9.19 -28.61 -9.23
CA ASN A 340 -10.64 -28.49 -9.33
C ASN A 340 -11.07 -27.96 -10.71
N ILE A 341 -10.33 -27.01 -11.30
CA ILE A 341 -10.60 -26.54 -12.66
C ILE A 341 -10.38 -27.66 -13.68
N THR A 342 -9.30 -28.43 -13.54
CA THR A 342 -9.05 -29.59 -14.41
C THR A 342 -10.15 -30.65 -14.26
N ALA A 343 -10.57 -30.95 -13.03
CA ALA A 343 -11.65 -31.90 -12.78
C ALA A 343 -13.01 -31.43 -13.36
N VAL A 344 -13.29 -30.13 -13.34
CA VAL A 344 -14.50 -29.52 -13.95
C VAL A 344 -14.40 -29.50 -15.47
N SER A 345 -13.23 -29.23 -16.04
CA SER A 345 -13.03 -29.26 -17.50
C SER A 345 -13.16 -30.68 -18.06
N ASP A 346 -12.71 -31.68 -17.30
CA ASP A 346 -12.73 -33.08 -17.74
C ASP A 346 -14.09 -33.76 -17.51
N ASN A 347 -14.93 -33.22 -16.63
CA ASN A 347 -16.28 -33.73 -16.35
C ASN A 347 -17.30 -32.59 -16.11
N PRO A 348 -17.90 -32.01 -17.16
CA PRO A 348 -18.82 -30.87 -17.05
C PRO A 348 -20.12 -31.15 -16.28
N VAL A 349 -20.43 -32.43 -15.99
CA VAL A 349 -21.65 -32.87 -15.29
C VAL A 349 -21.54 -32.73 -13.75
N LEU A 350 -20.33 -32.59 -13.21
CA LEU A 350 -20.11 -32.60 -11.75
C LEU A 350 -20.49 -31.30 -11.03
N THR A 351 -20.73 -30.21 -11.76
CA THR A 351 -20.83 -28.87 -11.14
C THR A 351 -22.14 -28.62 -10.38
N TYR A 352 -23.16 -29.49 -10.52
CA TYR A 352 -24.45 -29.31 -9.82
C TYR A 352 -25.08 -30.60 -9.24
N GLN A 353 -24.39 -31.75 -9.26
CA GLN A 353 -24.97 -33.03 -8.83
C GLN A 353 -24.49 -33.57 -7.48
N ASN A 354 -23.66 -32.86 -6.74
CA ASN A 354 -23.53 -33.14 -5.31
C ASN A 354 -24.68 -32.45 -4.56
N LEU A 355 -25.90 -32.95 -4.76
CA LEU A 355 -26.86 -32.96 -3.67
C LEU A 355 -26.22 -33.83 -2.59
N VAL A 356 -25.50 -33.18 -1.67
CA VAL A 356 -25.27 -33.76 -0.35
C VAL A 356 -26.68 -34.00 0.18
N HIS A 357 -27.19 -35.22 0.04
CA HIS A 357 -28.32 -35.68 0.85
C HIS A 357 -27.78 -35.64 2.27
N PRO A 358 -28.18 -34.65 3.10
CA PRO A 358 -27.79 -34.69 4.48
C PRO A 358 -28.60 -35.85 5.05
N ASP A 359 -27.94 -36.97 5.36
CA ASP A 359 -28.56 -37.98 6.20
C ASP A 359 -28.98 -37.26 7.50
N PRO A 360 -30.28 -37.21 7.83
CA PRO A 360 -30.73 -36.50 9.01
C PRO A 360 -30.20 -37.25 10.22
N LYS A 361 -29.09 -36.76 10.79
CA LYS A 361 -28.69 -37.17 12.14
C LYS A 361 -29.79 -36.70 13.09
N PRO A 362 -30.37 -37.59 13.92
CA PRO A 362 -31.41 -37.17 14.85
C PRO A 362 -30.78 -36.20 15.86
N LEU A 363 -31.13 -34.91 15.70
CA LEU A 363 -30.84 -33.87 16.68
C LEU A 363 -31.69 -34.16 17.91
N LEU A 364 -31.08 -34.78 18.91
CA LEU A 364 -31.55 -34.67 20.29
C LEU A 364 -31.50 -33.18 20.67
N GLN A 365 -32.70 -32.62 20.94
CA GLN A 365 -32.98 -31.33 21.57
C GLN A 365 -32.65 -30.06 20.79
N VAL A 366 -33.58 -29.60 19.94
CA VAL A 366 -34.14 -28.24 20.06
C VAL A 366 -35.62 -28.30 19.64
N ARG A 367 -36.54 -28.05 20.58
CA ARG A 367 -37.97 -27.89 20.29
C ARG A 367 -38.22 -26.44 19.84
N TYR A 368 -38.50 -26.23 18.56
CA TYR A 368 -39.38 -25.17 18.10
C TYR A 368 -40.25 -25.75 17.00
N GLU A 369 -41.54 -25.90 17.30
CA GLU A 369 -42.55 -26.43 16.38
C GLU A 369 -43.00 -25.28 15.45
N ALA A 370 -42.82 -25.45 14.14
CA ALA A 370 -43.34 -24.52 13.14
C ALA A 370 -44.82 -24.86 12.84
N PRO A 371 -45.72 -23.87 12.65
CA PRO A 371 -47.13 -24.15 12.40
C PRO A 371 -47.31 -24.89 11.07
N GLN A 372 -48.07 -25.99 11.09
CA GLN A 372 -48.44 -26.72 9.89
C GLN A 372 -49.49 -25.94 9.08
N ILE A 373 -49.16 -25.60 7.84
CA ILE A 373 -50.10 -25.08 6.85
C ILE A 373 -50.36 -26.21 5.85
N GLU A 374 -51.65 -26.57 5.67
CA GLU A 374 -52.09 -27.58 4.70
C GLU A 374 -51.73 -27.18 3.26
N PRO A 375 -51.23 -28.11 2.42
CA PRO A 375 -50.93 -27.84 1.03
C PRO A 375 -52.21 -27.85 0.17
N LEU A 376 -52.53 -26.73 -0.49
CA LEU A 376 -53.53 -26.69 -1.55
C LEU A 376 -52.99 -27.34 -2.85
N PRO A 377 -53.84 -28.01 -3.65
CA PRO A 377 -53.39 -28.89 -4.73
C PRO A 377 -52.89 -28.14 -5.96
N LEU A 378 -51.77 -28.65 -6.47
CA LEU A 378 -51.07 -28.25 -7.70
C LEU A 378 -51.95 -28.51 -8.94
N LEU A 379 -52.27 -27.47 -9.71
CA LEU A 379 -52.70 -27.60 -11.11
C LEU A 379 -52.07 -26.48 -11.95
N ALA A 380 -51.13 -26.92 -12.79
CA ALA A 380 -50.64 -26.34 -14.05
C ALA A 380 -50.74 -24.81 -14.25
N MET A 381 -49.59 -24.14 -14.14
CA MET A 381 -49.32 -22.96 -14.96
C MET A 381 -47.87 -23.01 -15.41
N GLU A 382 -47.63 -23.39 -16.67
CA GLU A 382 -46.36 -23.12 -17.35
C GLU A 382 -46.14 -21.61 -17.37
N GLN A 383 -45.07 -21.12 -16.75
CA GLN A 383 -44.62 -19.74 -16.91
C GLN A 383 -43.10 -19.69 -17.07
N ALA A 384 -42.66 -18.94 -18.07
CA ALA A 384 -41.27 -18.81 -18.49
C ALA A 384 -40.45 -17.95 -17.51
N PHE A 385 -39.15 -18.26 -17.43
CA PHE A 385 -38.17 -17.81 -16.44
C PHE A 385 -37.78 -16.32 -16.47
N THR A 386 -38.58 -15.42 -17.05
CA THR A 386 -38.16 -14.02 -17.29
C THR A 386 -38.60 -12.98 -16.26
N ASP A 387 -39.33 -13.35 -15.20
CA ASP A 387 -40.05 -12.37 -14.36
C ASP A 387 -39.50 -12.16 -12.93
N PHE A 388 -38.18 -12.13 -12.73
CA PHE A 388 -37.62 -11.59 -11.47
C PHE A 388 -36.33 -10.77 -11.64
N ILE A 389 -36.39 -9.66 -12.38
CA ILE A 389 -35.50 -8.52 -12.12
C ILE A 389 -36.31 -7.22 -12.28
N TYR A 390 -36.60 -6.57 -11.14
CA TYR A 390 -37.00 -5.16 -10.99
C TYR A 390 -38.38 -4.72 -11.52
N ARG A 391 -39.30 -4.37 -10.61
CA ARG A 391 -40.55 -3.64 -10.89
C ARG A 391 -40.39 -2.15 -10.51
N PRO A 392 -40.52 -1.19 -11.44
CA PRO A 392 -40.60 0.23 -11.09
C PRO A 392 -41.97 0.58 -10.50
N SER A 393 -42.01 1.57 -9.60
CA SER A 393 -43.23 2.06 -8.93
C SER A 393 -44.24 2.68 -9.91
N GLN A 394 -45.51 2.29 -9.80
CA GLN A 394 -46.63 2.88 -10.53
C GLN A 394 -47.00 4.27 -9.95
N GLY A 395 -46.93 5.30 -10.79
CA GLY A 395 -47.44 6.64 -10.52
C GLY A 395 -48.34 7.11 -11.66
N LEU A 396 -49.58 7.46 -11.29
CA LEU A 396 -50.69 8.11 -11.99
C LEU A 396 -50.47 8.67 -13.42
N GLU A 397 -51.32 8.21 -14.35
CA GLU A 397 -51.67 8.82 -15.66
C GLU A 397 -52.33 10.22 -15.51
N GLN A 398 -52.36 11.22 -16.42
CA GLN A 398 -52.01 11.57 -17.83
C GLN A 398 -52.29 13.12 -17.96
N PRO A 399 -51.85 13.95 -18.96
CA PRO A 399 -52.26 13.79 -20.37
C PRO A 399 -51.36 14.33 -21.52
N SER A 400 -51.58 13.67 -22.68
CA SER A 400 -51.69 14.12 -24.08
C SER A 400 -50.60 14.95 -24.80
N LEU A 401 -50.42 14.55 -26.06
CA LEU A 401 -49.44 14.99 -27.05
C LEU A 401 -49.72 16.42 -27.55
N ALA A 402 -48.74 17.32 -27.41
CA ALA A 402 -48.73 18.59 -28.14
C ALA A 402 -48.06 18.40 -29.50
N THR A 403 -48.87 18.47 -30.55
CA THR A 403 -48.44 18.57 -31.94
C THR A 403 -47.86 19.96 -32.18
N ALA A 404 -46.58 20.06 -32.50
CA ALA A 404 -46.01 21.26 -33.12
C ALA A 404 -45.37 20.85 -34.46
N SER A 405 -45.87 21.43 -35.55
CA SER A 405 -45.25 21.40 -36.89
C SER A 405 -45.18 20.06 -37.67
N GLY A 406 -46.10 19.11 -37.43
CA GLY A 406 -46.33 18.00 -38.37
C GLY A 406 -45.18 16.99 -38.55
N VAL A 407 -44.17 17.01 -37.69
CA VAL A 407 -43.05 16.05 -37.71
C VAL A 407 -43.11 15.18 -36.44
N ARG A 408 -43.25 13.86 -36.62
CA ARG A 408 -43.08 12.87 -35.54
C ARG A 408 -41.58 12.74 -35.25
N THR A 409 -41.10 13.31 -34.16
CA THR A 409 -39.75 13.04 -33.62
C THR A 409 -39.82 11.90 -32.61
N THR A 410 -39.38 10.71 -33.01
CA THR A 410 -39.06 9.62 -32.08
C THR A 410 -37.73 9.94 -31.40
N LEU A 411 -37.77 10.19 -30.08
CA LEU A 411 -36.58 10.22 -29.25
C LEU A 411 -36.06 8.78 -29.08
N TYR A 412 -34.76 8.61 -29.37
CA TYR A 412 -33.92 7.40 -29.22
C TYR A 412 -34.01 6.33 -30.31
N GLN A 413 -33.35 6.61 -31.44
CA GLN A 413 -32.76 5.57 -32.28
C GLN A 413 -31.24 5.82 -32.31
N THR A 414 -30.47 5.13 -31.45
CA THR A 414 -29.00 5.18 -31.50
C THR A 414 -28.50 4.10 -32.46
N THR A 415 -28.04 4.49 -33.63
CA THR A 415 -27.29 3.61 -34.54
C THR A 415 -25.88 3.40 -33.98
N TYR A 416 -25.57 2.19 -33.55
CA TYR A 416 -24.22 1.83 -33.06
C TYR A 416 -23.27 1.66 -34.26
N GLN A 417 -22.39 2.64 -34.48
CA GLN A 417 -21.27 2.52 -35.40
C GLN A 417 -20.08 1.93 -34.63
N PRO A 418 -19.56 0.74 -34.98
CA PRO A 418 -18.45 0.13 -34.26
C PRO A 418 -17.15 0.89 -34.55
N HIS A 419 -16.77 1.83 -33.68
CA HIS A 419 -15.44 2.41 -33.71
C HIS A 419 -14.45 1.45 -33.02
N LYS A 420 -13.51 0.89 -33.80
CA LYS A 420 -12.31 0.24 -33.25
C LYS A 420 -11.52 1.28 -32.45
N ARG A 421 -11.58 1.21 -31.12
CA ARG A 421 -10.67 1.99 -30.25
C ARG A 421 -9.29 1.35 -30.27
N THR A 422 -8.36 1.91 -31.03
CA THR A 422 -6.92 1.66 -30.88
C THR A 422 -6.43 2.32 -29.59
N PHE A 423 -5.84 1.53 -28.69
CA PHE A 423 -5.44 1.91 -27.33
C PHE A 423 -4.18 2.81 -27.26
N TYR A 424 -3.66 3.26 -28.41
CA TYR A 424 -2.49 4.12 -28.50
C TYR A 424 -2.56 4.98 -29.76
N HIS A 425 -2.58 6.29 -29.61
CA HIS A 425 -2.28 7.25 -30.67
C HIS A 425 -0.87 7.78 -30.44
N PRO A 426 0.08 7.65 -31.39
CA PRO A 426 1.32 8.41 -31.33
C PRO A 426 0.99 9.91 -31.39
N PRO A 427 1.78 10.78 -30.76
CA PRO A 427 1.48 12.21 -30.70
C PRO A 427 1.43 12.80 -32.12
N GLU A 428 0.42 13.64 -32.37
CA GLU A 428 0.41 14.51 -33.55
C GLU A 428 1.65 15.40 -33.55
N ALA A 429 2.22 15.62 -34.73
CA ALA A 429 3.39 16.48 -34.90
C ALA A 429 2.99 17.94 -34.65
N ASP A 430 3.06 18.37 -33.39
CA ASP A 430 2.79 19.75 -33.03
C ASP A 430 3.87 20.67 -33.60
N LYS A 431 3.43 21.74 -34.26
CA LYS A 431 4.24 22.80 -34.85
C LYS A 431 4.72 23.79 -33.78
N GLY A 432 5.11 23.30 -32.61
CA GLY A 432 5.62 24.06 -31.47
C GLY A 432 7.15 24.04 -31.31
N LYS A 433 7.91 23.52 -32.27
CA LYS A 433 9.39 23.40 -32.20
C LYS A 433 10.14 24.71 -32.51
N ALA A 434 9.73 25.84 -31.92
CA ALA A 434 10.42 27.11 -32.12
C ALA A 434 10.59 27.98 -30.85
N MET A 435 10.55 27.40 -29.64
CA MET A 435 10.82 28.17 -28.41
C MET A 435 11.94 27.64 -27.52
N PHE A 436 12.69 26.62 -27.95
CA PHE A 436 13.95 26.24 -27.32
C PHE A 436 14.99 26.04 -28.42
N GLY A 437 16.02 26.89 -28.41
CA GLY A 437 17.06 27.00 -29.43
C GLY A 437 18.02 25.80 -29.53
N TYR A 438 17.50 24.61 -29.78
CA TYR A 438 18.29 23.51 -30.31
C TYR A 438 18.17 23.50 -31.83
N GLY A 439 19.27 23.91 -32.48
CA GLY A 439 19.39 24.01 -33.93
C GLY A 439 19.03 22.71 -34.65
N GLY A 440 18.42 22.88 -35.82
CA GLY A 440 18.02 21.79 -36.70
C GLY A 440 19.18 21.02 -37.30
N ARG A 441 19.10 19.69 -37.23
CA ARG A 441 19.57 18.77 -38.28
C ARG A 441 18.55 17.65 -38.44
N THR A 442 18.31 17.29 -39.69
CA THR A 442 17.43 16.24 -40.23
C THR A 442 17.72 14.84 -39.65
N PRO A 443 16.78 13.89 -39.77
CA PRO A 443 16.70 12.71 -38.90
C PRO A 443 17.66 11.61 -39.34
N ALA A 444 18.68 11.34 -38.53
CA ALA A 444 19.51 10.16 -38.66
C ALA A 444 19.45 9.37 -37.34
N SER A 445 18.79 8.21 -37.42
CA SER A 445 18.94 7.01 -36.58
C SER A 445 19.93 7.15 -35.40
N LEU A 446 19.40 7.35 -34.18
CA LEU A 446 20.17 7.29 -32.93
C LEU A 446 20.23 5.89 -32.30
N TYR A 447 19.96 4.85 -33.10
CA TYR A 447 20.31 3.48 -32.75
C TYR A 447 21.33 2.96 -33.77
N GLU A 448 22.39 2.35 -33.26
CA GLU A 448 23.35 1.62 -34.06
C GLU A 448 22.62 0.47 -34.77
N GLN A 449 22.59 0.50 -36.10
CA GLN A 449 22.04 -0.58 -36.91
C GLN A 449 22.93 -1.82 -36.72
N PRO A 450 22.36 -3.01 -36.46
CA PRO A 450 23.17 -4.21 -36.30
C PRO A 450 23.91 -4.50 -37.61
N LYS A 451 25.25 -4.60 -37.55
CA LYS A 451 26.07 -5.03 -38.68
C LYS A 451 25.60 -6.41 -39.15
N ARG A 452 25.00 -6.48 -40.35
CA ARG A 452 24.85 -7.72 -41.11
C ARG A 452 26.25 -8.21 -41.48
N SER A 453 26.70 -9.34 -40.93
CA SER A 453 27.84 -10.04 -41.50
C SER A 453 27.40 -10.80 -42.76
N GLN A 454 27.77 -10.31 -43.93
CA GLN A 454 27.91 -11.16 -45.11
C GLN A 454 29.27 -11.87 -45.02
N ALA A 455 29.27 -13.14 -44.65
CA ALA A 455 30.27 -14.13 -45.07
C ALA A 455 29.83 -15.52 -44.59
N ASP A 456 29.75 -16.46 -45.53
CA ASP A 456 29.46 -17.88 -45.31
C ASP A 456 30.30 -18.48 -44.18
N ARG A 457 29.63 -19.00 -43.15
CA ARG A 457 30.23 -19.99 -42.23
C ARG A 457 29.37 -21.25 -42.25
N LYS A 458 29.87 -22.27 -42.95
CA LYS A 458 29.40 -23.66 -42.83
C LYS A 458 29.63 -24.11 -41.38
N TYR A 459 28.56 -24.40 -40.66
CA TYR A 459 28.61 -25.14 -39.41
C TYR A 459 28.16 -26.59 -39.66
N PRO A 460 28.84 -27.60 -39.09
CA PRO A 460 28.39 -28.99 -39.17
C PRO A 460 27.05 -29.16 -38.44
N THR A 461 26.23 -30.06 -39.00
CA THR A 461 24.89 -30.55 -38.60
C THR A 461 24.52 -30.51 -37.10
N PRO A 462 23.23 -30.33 -36.77
CA PRO A 462 22.76 -30.21 -35.39
C PRO A 462 22.93 -31.51 -34.60
N ILE A 463 23.41 -31.38 -33.35
CA ILE A 463 23.44 -32.44 -32.34
C ILE A 463 21.99 -32.76 -31.95
N GLY A 464 21.62 -34.04 -31.99
CA GLY A 464 20.26 -34.52 -31.70
C GLY A 464 19.81 -34.26 -30.26
N ALA A 465 18.50 -34.12 -30.09
CA ALA A 465 17.86 -33.88 -28.79
C ALA A 465 18.17 -35.02 -27.81
N VAL A 466 18.81 -34.70 -26.69
CA VAL A 466 19.00 -35.63 -25.57
C VAL A 466 17.72 -35.63 -24.74
N VAL A 467 16.97 -36.73 -24.82
CA VAL A 467 15.85 -37.04 -23.93
C VAL A 467 16.43 -37.53 -22.61
N TYR A 468 16.03 -36.92 -21.49
CA TYR A 468 16.42 -37.36 -20.15
C TYR A 468 15.44 -38.43 -19.67
N GLU A 469 15.88 -39.69 -19.59
CA GLU A 469 15.13 -40.78 -18.96
C GLU A 469 15.41 -40.81 -17.44
N PRO A 470 14.37 -40.90 -16.59
CA PRO A 470 14.54 -41.07 -15.16
C PRO A 470 14.91 -42.52 -14.83
N SER A 471 16.01 -42.73 -14.09
CA SER A 471 16.43 -44.09 -13.70
C SER A 471 15.44 -44.69 -12.70
N GLN A 472 14.77 -45.76 -13.11
CA GLN A 472 14.28 -46.77 -12.16
C GLN A 472 15.39 -47.80 -11.94
N ASN A 473 15.70 -48.12 -10.67
CA ASN A 473 15.31 -49.42 -10.14
C ASN A 473 15.72 -49.67 -8.68
N HIS A 474 14.71 -50.19 -7.97
CA HIS A 474 14.70 -51.30 -7.02
C HIS A 474 15.50 -51.28 -5.71
N ALA A 475 14.73 -51.55 -4.65
CA ALA A 475 15.16 -52.00 -3.35
C ALA A 475 15.55 -53.49 -3.32
N ASN A 476 16.39 -53.80 -2.33
CA ASN A 476 16.55 -55.04 -1.54
C ASN A 476 17.64 -56.07 -1.86
N SER A 477 18.23 -56.53 -0.73
CA SER A 477 18.99 -57.74 -0.41
C SER A 477 20.52 -57.61 -0.47
N ALA A 478 21.26 -57.53 0.64
CA ALA A 478 21.56 -58.51 1.71
C ALA A 478 22.94 -59.19 1.50
N GLN A 479 23.64 -59.38 2.62
CA GLN A 479 24.74 -60.35 2.89
C GLN A 479 26.23 -59.94 2.68
N THR A 480 26.84 -59.65 3.85
CA THR A 480 28.08 -60.19 4.45
C THR A 480 29.46 -60.11 3.76
N PRO A 481 30.54 -59.84 4.54
CA PRO A 481 31.92 -59.72 4.06
C PRO A 481 32.76 -60.98 4.35
N HIS A 482 33.69 -61.33 3.45
CA HIS A 482 34.87 -62.19 3.63
C HIS A 482 35.66 -62.14 2.31
N ALA A 483 36.95 -62.38 2.17
CA ALA A 483 38.17 -62.35 2.98
C ALA A 483 39.30 -62.67 1.97
N GLU A 484 40.55 -62.44 2.36
CA GLU A 484 41.79 -62.92 1.69
C GLU A 484 42.18 -62.26 0.36
N ALA A 485 43.45 -62.14 -0.01
CA ALA A 485 44.77 -62.10 0.62
C ALA A 485 45.68 -61.62 -0.55
N VAL A 486 46.80 -60.93 -0.36
CA VAL A 486 48.13 -61.56 -0.31
C VAL A 486 49.19 -60.44 -0.36
N VAL A 487 49.94 -60.35 0.75
CA VAL A 487 51.42 -60.34 0.88
C VAL A 487 52.27 -59.07 0.61
N SER A 488 52.78 -58.56 1.76
CA SER A 488 54.16 -58.15 2.14
C SER A 488 54.83 -56.97 1.40
N SER A 489 55.67 -56.12 2.00
CA SER A 489 56.54 -56.29 3.16
C SER A 489 57.12 -54.94 3.65
N ASN A 490 57.51 -54.93 4.92
CA ASN A 490 58.65 -54.23 5.56
C ASN A 490 58.65 -52.72 5.89
N GLY A 491 59.03 -52.45 7.14
CA GLY A 491 59.79 -51.27 7.59
C GLY A 491 59.05 -50.33 8.55
N ALA A 492 58.90 -50.65 9.84
CA ALA A 492 59.84 -50.31 10.93
C ALA A 492 59.98 -48.81 11.27
N SER A 493 59.31 -48.45 12.38
CA SER A 493 59.77 -47.65 13.53
C SER A 493 60.20 -46.18 13.40
N ALA A 494 59.55 -45.41 14.29
CA ALA A 494 60.11 -44.43 15.23
C ALA A 494 60.48 -43.02 14.70
N GLY A 495 60.02 -42.02 15.45
CA GLY A 495 60.55 -40.66 15.35
C GLY A 495 59.57 -39.59 15.79
N THR A 496 59.54 -39.34 17.09
CA THR A 496 59.06 -38.11 17.73
C THR A 496 59.59 -36.84 17.06
N GLY A 497 58.73 -35.82 16.98
CA GLY A 497 59.05 -34.43 16.63
C GLY A 497 57.80 -33.57 16.71
#